data_AF-A0A2S9PYC6-F1
#
_entry.id   AF-A0A2S9PYC6-F1
#
_cell.length_a   1.000
_cell.length_b   1.000
_cell.length_c   1.000
_cell.angle_alpha   90.00
_cell.angle_beta   90.00
_cell.angle_gamma   90.00
#
_symmetry.space_group_name_H-M   'P 1'
#
loop_
_entity.id
_entity.type
_entity.pdbx_description
1 polymer ?
#
loop_
_entity_poly.entity_id
_entity_poly.type
_entity_poly.pdbx_seq_one_letter_code
_entity_poly.pdbx_strand_id
1 'polypeptide(L)'
;MLEPADIERKQFTATRIREGYDQDEVDAFLDQVAVDFAERDKQVDSLQQQIRRLKRDLDAARQPVPQDPDQPSLESVKAILVAAQKTADQAVADAHAQAGQIVIDARTEARQIVSASHTERQKQIDALEQRRVELAALINDLGDKREELTKWLKGALEAVEAHA
;
A
#
# COMPACT_ATOMS: atom_id res chain seq x y z
N MET A 1 -8.81 -21.63 8.83
CA MET A 1 -8.35 -20.35 8.26
C MET A 1 -8.72 -19.27 9.26
N LEU A 2 -8.03 -18.13 9.23
CA LEU A 2 -8.39 -16.97 10.06
C LEU A 2 -9.64 -16.32 9.47
N GLU A 3 -10.62 -16.00 10.29
CA GLU A 3 -11.74 -15.15 9.92
C GLU A 3 -11.36 -13.67 10.10
N PRO A 4 -12.01 -12.71 9.42
CA PRO A 4 -11.79 -11.29 9.65
C PRO A 4 -11.89 -10.89 11.14
N ALA A 5 -12.83 -11.50 11.88
CA ALA A 5 -12.99 -11.29 13.32
C ALA A 5 -11.81 -11.83 14.17
N ASP A 6 -11.01 -12.75 13.64
CA ASP A 6 -9.81 -13.25 14.32
C ASP A 6 -8.64 -12.27 14.21
N ILE A 7 -8.66 -11.38 13.21
CA ILE A 7 -7.66 -10.33 12.99
C ILE A 7 -7.90 -9.20 14.00
N GLU A 8 -9.16 -8.76 14.14
CA GLU A 8 -9.56 -7.72 15.11
C GLU A 8 -9.30 -8.14 16.57
N ARG A 9 -9.39 -9.44 16.87
CA ARG A 9 -9.17 -9.97 18.23
C ARG A 9 -7.70 -10.24 18.54
N LYS A 10 -6.80 -10.02 17.59
CA LYS A 10 -5.38 -10.39 17.74
C LYS A 10 -4.64 -9.37 18.58
N GLN A 11 -4.30 -9.75 19.82
CA GLN A 11 -3.42 -8.95 20.68
C GLN A 11 -1.96 -9.36 20.50
N PHE A 12 -1.09 -8.40 20.23
CA PHE A 12 0.36 -8.58 20.21
C PHE A 12 0.98 -8.21 21.56
N THR A 13 2.00 -8.96 21.99
CA THR A 13 2.72 -8.67 23.24
C THR A 13 3.71 -7.53 23.04
N ALA A 14 3.55 -6.42 23.77
CA ALA A 14 4.47 -5.28 23.70
C ALA A 14 5.87 -5.65 24.23
N THR A 15 6.92 -5.52 23.40
CA THR A 15 8.31 -5.79 23.79
C THR A 15 8.98 -4.53 24.35
N ARG A 16 9.02 -4.40 25.68
CA ARG A 16 9.54 -3.23 26.40
C ARG A 16 11.06 -2.96 26.28
N ILE A 17 11.82 -3.86 25.64
CA ILE A 17 13.31 -3.87 25.66
C ILE A 17 13.93 -3.72 24.25
N ARG A 18 13.14 -3.75 23.17
CA ARG A 18 13.61 -3.58 21.78
C ARG A 18 12.72 -2.58 21.05
N GLU A 19 13.25 -1.91 20.02
CA GLU A 19 12.44 -1.13 19.07
C GLU A 19 11.29 -2.00 18.57
N GLY A 20 10.08 -1.68 19.02
CA GLY A 20 8.84 -2.38 18.67
C GLY A 20 8.07 -1.57 17.63
N TYR A 21 7.12 -2.22 16.98
CA TYR A 21 6.15 -1.52 16.13
C TYR A 21 5.28 -0.60 16.97
N ASP A 22 4.91 0.56 16.41
CA ASP A 22 3.92 1.44 17.02
C ASP A 22 2.57 0.71 17.06
N GLN A 23 1.97 0.65 18.25
CA GLN A 23 0.73 -0.07 18.46
C GLN A 23 -0.42 0.55 17.66
N ASP A 24 -0.50 1.89 17.60
CA ASP A 24 -1.58 2.58 16.90
C ASP A 24 -1.47 2.36 15.37
N GLU A 25 -0.24 2.30 14.85
CA GLU A 25 0.03 2.00 13.44
C GLU A 25 -0.32 0.54 13.09
N VAL A 26 -0.01 -0.40 13.98
CA VAL A 26 -0.36 -1.83 13.82
C VAL A 26 -1.86 -2.02 13.86
N ASP A 27 -2.56 -1.38 14.81
CA ASP A 27 -4.01 -1.48 14.95
C ASP A 27 -4.72 -0.93 13.70
N ALA A 28 -4.30 0.23 13.18
CA ALA A 28 -4.83 0.79 11.93
C ALA A 28 -4.58 -0.13 10.71
N PHE A 29 -3.42 -0.79 10.65
CA PHE A 29 -3.11 -1.75 9.59
C PHE A 29 -3.97 -3.02 9.71
N LEU A 30 -4.20 -3.53 10.92
CA LEU A 30 -5.05 -4.70 11.15
C LEU A 30 -6.51 -4.46 10.75
N ASP A 31 -7.04 -3.26 11.03
CA ASP A 31 -8.39 -2.87 10.60
C ASP A 31 -8.51 -2.92 9.07
N GLN A 32 -7.53 -2.36 8.35
CA GLN A 32 -7.51 -2.40 6.89
C GLN A 32 -7.43 -3.83 6.36
N VAL A 33 -6.58 -4.68 6.95
CA VAL A 33 -6.46 -6.08 6.54
C VAL A 33 -7.75 -6.84 6.82
N ALA A 34 -8.44 -6.59 7.93
CA ALA A 34 -9.70 -7.24 8.25
C ALA A 34 -10.80 -6.89 7.24
N VAL A 35 -10.90 -5.61 6.82
CA VAL A 35 -11.82 -5.17 5.77
C VAL A 35 -11.51 -5.85 4.44
N ASP A 36 -10.26 -5.80 4.00
CA ASP A 36 -9.82 -6.41 2.74
C ASP A 36 -10.10 -7.93 2.71
N PHE A 37 -9.89 -8.60 3.85
CA PHE A 37 -10.14 -10.04 3.98
C PHE A 37 -11.64 -10.35 3.89
N ALA A 38 -12.49 -9.57 4.57
CA ALA A 38 -13.94 -9.72 4.53
C ALA A 38 -14.51 -9.47 3.12
N GLU A 39 -13.98 -8.49 2.38
CA GLU A 39 -14.36 -8.27 0.97
C GLU A 39 -13.94 -9.44 0.09
N ARG A 40 -12.74 -9.97 0.30
CA ARG A 40 -12.24 -11.10 -0.48
C ARG A 40 -13.00 -12.39 -0.22
N ASP A 41 -13.41 -12.64 1.03
CA ASP A 41 -14.27 -13.79 1.37
C ASP A 41 -15.64 -13.68 0.68
N LYS A 42 -16.26 -12.50 0.66
CA LYS A 42 -17.51 -12.26 -0.10
C LYS A 42 -17.32 -12.53 -1.60
N GLN A 43 -16.18 -12.16 -2.17
CA GLN A 43 -15.88 -12.40 -3.57
C GLN A 43 -15.70 -13.91 -3.86
N VAL A 44 -15.03 -14.64 -2.98
CA VAL A 44 -14.89 -16.10 -3.07
C VAL A 44 -16.25 -16.77 -3.02
N ASP A 45 -17.12 -16.38 -2.09
CA ASP A 45 -18.47 -16.93 -1.97
C ASP A 45 -19.31 -16.66 -3.22
N SER A 46 -19.26 -15.44 -3.75
CA SER A 46 -19.94 -15.06 -4.99
C SER A 46 -19.48 -15.90 -6.18
N LEU A 47 -18.16 -16.04 -6.36
CA LEU A 47 -17.58 -16.86 -7.43
C LEU A 47 -17.95 -18.33 -7.28
N GLN A 48 -17.91 -18.87 -6.07
CA GLN A 48 -18.35 -20.24 -5.82
C GLN A 48 -19.84 -20.44 -6.13
N GLN A 49 -20.70 -19.47 -5.80
CA GLN A 49 -22.12 -19.52 -6.17
C GLN A 49 -22.31 -19.49 -7.68
N GLN A 50 -21.57 -18.63 -8.39
CA GLN A 50 -21.59 -18.57 -9.85
C GLN A 50 -21.13 -19.89 -10.48
N ILE A 51 -20.03 -20.48 -10.01
CA ILE A 51 -19.56 -21.79 -10.48
C ILE A 51 -20.62 -22.87 -10.23
N ARG A 52 -21.25 -22.89 -9.04
CA ARG A 52 -22.33 -23.85 -8.74
C ARG A 52 -23.52 -23.69 -9.69
N ARG A 53 -23.90 -22.45 -10.00
CA ARG A 53 -24.99 -22.16 -10.96
C ARG A 53 -24.62 -22.61 -12.36
N LEU A 54 -23.47 -22.19 -12.87
CA LEU A 54 -22.99 -22.58 -14.21
C LEU A 54 -22.84 -24.09 -14.36
N LYS A 55 -22.39 -24.79 -13.31
CA LYS A 55 -22.35 -26.25 -13.30
C LYS A 55 -23.75 -26.87 -13.42
N ARG A 56 -24.74 -26.36 -12.67
CA ARG A 56 -26.13 -26.83 -12.80
C ARG A 56 -26.69 -26.58 -14.20
N ASP A 57 -26.45 -25.39 -14.76
CA ASP A 57 -26.93 -25.02 -16.09
C ASP A 57 -26.27 -25.91 -17.16
N LEU A 58 -24.98 -26.23 -17.01
CA LEU A 58 -24.26 -27.17 -17.86
C LEU A 58 -24.78 -28.61 -17.74
N ASP A 59 -25.07 -29.07 -16.53
CA ASP A 59 -25.60 -30.42 -16.27
C ASP A 59 -27.04 -30.57 -16.79
N ALA A 60 -27.86 -29.52 -16.66
CA ALA A 60 -29.20 -29.47 -17.25
C ALA A 60 -29.16 -29.51 -18.78
N ALA A 61 -28.19 -28.83 -19.40
CA ALA A 61 -27.96 -28.89 -20.85
C ALA A 61 -27.39 -30.25 -21.33
N ARG A 62 -26.83 -31.07 -20.43
CA ARG A 62 -26.29 -32.40 -20.73
C ARG A 62 -27.29 -33.54 -20.59
N GLN A 63 -28.43 -33.34 -19.93
CA GLN A 63 -29.49 -34.37 -19.87
C GLN A 63 -30.23 -34.46 -21.21
N PRO A 64 -30.38 -35.67 -21.79
CA PRO A 64 -31.11 -35.86 -23.04
C PRO A 64 -32.62 -35.72 -22.80
N VAL A 65 -33.27 -34.84 -23.56
CA VAL A 65 -34.71 -34.56 -23.50
C VAL A 65 -35.49 -35.66 -24.26
N PRO A 66 -36.67 -36.12 -23.78
CA PRO A 66 -37.55 -37.04 -24.51
C PRO A 66 -37.95 -36.46 -25.88
N GLN A 67 -38.00 -37.32 -26.90
CA GLN A 67 -38.23 -36.95 -28.30
C GLN A 67 -39.63 -36.35 -28.51
N ASP A 68 -39.67 -35.05 -28.77
CA ASP A 68 -40.80 -34.26 -29.28
C ASP A 68 -40.33 -33.58 -30.59
N PRO A 69 -41.18 -33.33 -31.60
CA PRO A 69 -40.75 -32.87 -32.93
C PRO A 69 -40.09 -31.48 -33.00
N ASP A 70 -40.10 -30.71 -31.90
CA ASP A 70 -39.50 -29.36 -31.79
C ASP A 70 -38.09 -29.35 -31.17
N GLN A 71 -37.36 -30.47 -31.19
CA GLN A 71 -36.02 -30.55 -30.61
C GLN A 71 -34.97 -29.74 -31.41
N PRO A 72 -34.13 -28.93 -30.73
CA PRO A 72 -33.03 -28.24 -31.39
C PRO A 72 -32.08 -29.28 -31.98
N SER A 73 -31.79 -29.14 -33.27
CA SER A 73 -30.93 -30.07 -34.01
C SER A 73 -29.58 -30.23 -33.32
N LEU A 74 -28.95 -31.39 -33.49
CA LEU A 74 -27.57 -31.67 -33.03
C LEU A 74 -26.57 -30.60 -33.53
N GLU A 75 -26.87 -29.95 -34.66
CA GLU A 75 -26.11 -28.80 -35.16
C GLU A 75 -26.33 -27.53 -34.32
N SER A 76 -27.56 -27.26 -33.87
CA SER A 76 -27.87 -26.12 -33.00
C SER A 76 -27.17 -26.21 -31.65
N VAL A 77 -27.15 -27.41 -31.05
CA VAL A 77 -26.42 -27.66 -29.78
C VAL A 77 -24.91 -27.50 -29.97
N LYS A 78 -24.35 -28.01 -31.08
CA LYS A 78 -22.94 -27.79 -31.42
C LYS A 78 -22.62 -26.31 -31.66
N ALA A 79 -23.50 -25.57 -32.33
CA ALA A 79 -23.34 -24.13 -32.57
C ALA A 79 -23.34 -23.33 -31.25
N ILE A 80 -24.24 -23.67 -30.32
CA ILE A 80 -24.27 -23.06 -28.99
C ILE A 80 -23.00 -23.39 -28.20
N LEU A 81 -22.52 -24.63 -28.24
CA LEU A 81 -21.25 -25.04 -27.60
C LEU A 81 -20.05 -24.28 -28.16
N VAL A 82 -19.96 -24.12 -29.48
CA VAL A 82 -18.88 -23.37 -30.13
C VAL A 82 -18.96 -21.88 -29.78
N ALA A 83 -20.17 -21.31 -29.76
CA ALA A 83 -20.38 -19.92 -29.34
C ALA A 83 -20.02 -19.71 -27.85
N ALA A 84 -20.38 -20.65 -26.98
CA ALA A 84 -20.03 -20.63 -25.57
C ALA A 84 -18.51 -20.76 -25.37
N GLN A 85 -17.86 -21.68 -26.07
CA GLN A 85 -16.40 -21.85 -26.04
C GLN A 85 -15.69 -20.57 -26.50
N LYS A 86 -16.11 -20.01 -27.64
CA LYS A 86 -15.56 -18.75 -28.16
C LYS A 86 -15.72 -17.61 -27.17
N THR A 87 -16.89 -17.51 -26.53
CA THR A 87 -17.17 -16.49 -25.52
C THR A 87 -16.27 -16.67 -24.29
N ALA A 88 -16.05 -17.93 -23.86
CA ALA A 88 -15.13 -18.23 -22.76
C ALA A 88 -13.69 -17.85 -23.12
N ASP A 89 -13.23 -18.19 -24.33
CA ASP A 89 -11.89 -17.83 -24.81
C ASP A 89 -11.69 -16.31 -24.88
N GLN A 90 -12.72 -15.57 -25.33
CA GLN A 90 -12.70 -14.11 -25.33
C GLN A 90 -12.68 -13.52 -23.91
N ALA A 91 -13.47 -14.05 -22.99
CA ALA A 91 -13.45 -13.61 -21.60
C ALA A 91 -12.08 -13.84 -20.94
N VAL A 92 -11.41 -14.95 -21.24
CA VAL A 92 -10.05 -15.23 -20.76
C VAL A 92 -9.04 -14.26 -21.35
N ALA A 93 -9.11 -13.99 -22.66
CA ALA A 93 -8.23 -13.03 -23.32
C ALA A 93 -8.39 -11.61 -22.73
N ASP A 94 -9.63 -11.16 -22.55
CA ASP A 94 -9.94 -9.85 -21.97
C ASP A 94 -9.46 -9.75 -20.51
N ALA A 95 -9.66 -10.80 -19.71
CA ALA A 95 -9.17 -10.85 -18.34
C ALA A 95 -7.63 -10.77 -18.27
N HIS A 96 -6.92 -11.45 -19.17
CA HIS A 96 -5.47 -11.35 -19.25
C HIS A 96 -5.00 -9.97 -19.69
N ALA A 97 -5.68 -9.34 -20.64
CA ALA A 97 -5.37 -7.98 -21.06
C ALA A 97 -5.57 -6.97 -19.91
N GLN A 98 -6.67 -7.06 -19.18
CA GLN A 98 -6.95 -6.23 -18.01
C GLN A 98 -5.93 -6.45 -16.89
N ALA A 99 -5.60 -7.70 -16.58
CA ALA A 99 -4.57 -8.02 -15.58
C ALA A 99 -3.21 -7.45 -15.98
N GLY A 100 -2.86 -7.54 -17.27
CA GLY A 100 -1.64 -6.93 -17.81
C GLY A 100 -1.63 -5.41 -17.60
N GLN A 101 -2.74 -4.74 -17.85
CA GLN A 101 -2.87 -3.30 -17.66
C GLN A 101 -2.72 -2.91 -16.18
N ILE A 102 -3.40 -3.62 -15.27
CA ILE A 102 -3.30 -3.38 -13.82
C ILE A 102 -1.85 -3.49 -13.35
N VAL A 103 -1.10 -4.50 -13.82
CA VAL A 103 0.32 -4.66 -13.46
C VAL A 103 1.17 -3.51 -13.99
N ILE A 104 0.90 -3.01 -15.20
CA ILE A 104 1.61 -1.87 -15.77
C ILE A 104 1.33 -0.59 -14.98
N ASP A 105 0.07 -0.35 -14.64
CA ASP A 105 -0.36 0.84 -13.89
C ASP A 105 0.24 0.82 -12.49
N ALA A 106 0.13 -0.30 -11.77
CA ALA A 106 0.72 -0.48 -10.44
C ALA A 106 2.24 -0.29 -10.45
N ARG A 107 2.94 -0.79 -11.48
CA ARG A 107 4.40 -0.58 -11.62
C ARG A 107 4.75 0.87 -11.92
N THR A 108 3.89 1.59 -12.62
CA THR A 108 4.11 3.00 -12.95
C THR A 108 3.91 3.86 -11.72
N GLU A 109 2.83 3.64 -10.98
CA GLU A 109 2.54 4.30 -9.71
C GLU A 109 3.62 4.01 -8.66
N ALA A 110 4.04 2.74 -8.51
CA ALA A 110 5.13 2.38 -7.61
C ALA A 110 6.44 3.14 -7.94
N ARG A 111 6.78 3.26 -9.23
CA ARG A 111 7.96 4.04 -9.65
C ARG A 111 7.81 5.53 -9.33
N GLN A 112 6.62 6.09 -9.50
CA GLN A 112 6.34 7.49 -9.17
C GLN A 112 6.44 7.74 -7.65
N ILE A 113 5.85 6.87 -6.83
CA ILE A 113 5.93 6.97 -5.36
C ILE A 113 7.38 6.92 -4.91
N VAL A 114 8.16 5.95 -5.42
CA VAL A 114 9.57 5.82 -5.08
C VAL A 114 10.35 7.07 -5.50
N SER A 115 10.15 7.57 -6.72
CA SER A 115 10.84 8.77 -7.21
C SER A 115 10.48 10.03 -6.41
N ALA A 116 9.19 10.24 -6.12
CA ALA A 116 8.71 11.34 -5.30
C ALA A 116 9.28 11.27 -3.89
N SER A 117 9.28 10.08 -3.27
CA SER A 117 9.86 9.86 -1.94
C SER A 117 11.36 10.14 -1.90
N HIS A 118 12.11 9.74 -2.93
CA HIS A 118 13.55 10.07 -3.02
C HIS A 118 13.78 11.57 -3.16
N THR A 119 12.98 12.24 -3.98
CA THR A 119 13.07 13.69 -4.18
C THR A 119 12.79 14.44 -2.87
N GLU A 120 11.75 14.04 -2.14
CA GLU A 120 11.38 14.69 -0.88
C GLU A 120 12.42 14.42 0.21
N ARG A 121 12.92 13.18 0.31
CA ARG A 121 14.05 12.86 1.20
C ARG A 121 15.27 13.72 0.88
N GLN A 122 15.62 13.88 -0.40
CA GLN A 122 16.77 14.69 -0.79
C GLN A 122 16.59 16.16 -0.36
N LYS A 123 15.41 16.74 -0.57
CA LYS A 123 15.12 18.10 -0.09
C LYS A 123 15.28 18.22 1.43
N GLN A 124 14.84 17.23 2.20
CA GLN A 124 15.01 17.24 3.66
C GLN A 124 16.49 17.18 4.05
N ILE A 125 17.28 16.35 3.37
CA ILE A 125 18.74 16.27 3.58
C ILE A 125 19.39 17.63 3.27
N ASP A 126 19.06 18.23 2.13
CA ASP A 126 19.61 19.53 1.72
C ASP A 126 19.23 20.63 2.73
N ALA A 127 17.97 20.63 3.21
CA ALA A 127 17.51 21.57 4.23
C ALA A 127 18.22 21.39 5.58
N LEU A 128 18.46 20.14 6.00
CA LEU A 128 19.21 19.84 7.22
C LEU A 128 20.68 20.26 7.08
N GLU A 129 21.28 20.09 5.91
CA GLU A 129 22.65 20.51 5.65
C GLU A 129 22.78 22.04 5.66
N GLN A 130 21.84 22.77 5.05
CA GLN A 130 21.77 24.23 5.14
C GLN A 130 21.65 24.69 6.60
N ARG A 131 20.72 24.10 7.37
CA ARG A 131 20.55 24.39 8.79
C ARG A 131 21.84 24.12 9.59
N ARG A 132 22.54 23.03 9.27
CA ARG A 132 23.83 22.68 9.92
C ARG A 132 24.87 23.76 9.66
N VAL A 133 24.97 24.26 8.42
CA VAL A 133 25.90 25.33 8.04
C VAL A 133 25.56 26.64 8.75
N GLU A 134 24.27 27.01 8.78
CA GLU A 134 23.80 28.20 9.50
C GLU A 134 24.12 28.13 11.00
N LEU A 135 23.85 26.99 11.65
CA LEU A 135 24.16 26.79 13.06
C LEU A 135 25.66 26.86 13.32
N ALA A 136 26.50 26.29 12.44
CA ALA A 136 27.94 26.38 12.57
C ALA A 136 28.43 27.83 12.49
N ALA A 137 27.87 28.64 11.56
CA ALA A 137 28.19 30.06 11.46
C ALA A 137 27.76 30.84 12.71
N LEU A 138 26.57 30.56 13.25
CA LEU A 138 26.08 31.19 14.48
C LEU A 138 26.93 30.83 15.69
N ILE A 139 27.35 29.57 15.81
CA ILE A 139 28.26 29.13 16.88
C ILE A 139 29.56 29.91 16.81
N ASN A 140 30.10 30.13 15.62
CA ASN A 140 31.34 30.89 15.44
C ASN A 140 31.17 32.36 15.85
N ASP A 141 30.12 33.02 15.36
CA ASP A 141 29.79 34.42 15.71
C ASP A 141 29.58 34.61 17.23
N LEU A 142 28.89 33.68 17.90
CA LEU A 142 28.73 33.70 19.35
C LEU A 142 30.07 33.49 20.08
N GLY A 143 30.96 32.66 19.51
CA GLY A 143 32.32 32.47 19.99
C GLY A 143 33.12 33.77 19.98
N ASP A 144 33.09 34.47 18.84
CA ASP A 144 33.77 35.75 18.63
C ASP A 144 33.23 36.82 19.59
N LYS A 145 31.90 36.97 19.69
CA LYS A 145 31.25 37.91 20.62
C LYS A 145 31.61 37.65 22.08
N ARG A 146 31.69 36.38 22.48
CA ARG A 146 32.12 36.00 23.84
C ARG A 146 33.57 36.42 24.09
N GLU A 147 34.46 36.23 23.12
CA GLU A 147 35.85 36.65 23.24
C GLU A 147 35.97 38.18 23.36
N GLU A 148 35.23 38.93 22.52
CA GLU A 148 35.16 40.40 22.60
C GLU A 148 34.63 40.87 23.96
N LEU A 149 33.53 40.30 24.44
CA LEU A 149 32.97 40.63 25.75
C LEU A 149 33.97 40.35 26.88
N THR A 150 34.69 39.23 26.80
CA THR A 150 35.72 38.87 27.78
C THR A 150 36.86 39.89 27.78
N LYS A 151 37.34 40.30 26.59
CA LYS A 151 38.36 41.35 26.44
C LYS A 151 37.87 42.68 27.01
N TRP A 152 36.62 43.07 26.70
CA TRP A 152 36.02 44.30 27.20
C TRP A 152 35.90 44.31 28.73
N LEU A 153 35.40 43.22 29.34
CA LEU A 153 35.31 43.08 30.79
C LEU A 153 36.67 43.16 31.47
N LYS A 154 37.70 42.52 30.90
CA LYS A 154 39.07 42.58 31.44
C LYS A 154 39.60 44.01 31.41
N GLY A 155 39.46 44.72 30.28
CA GLY A 155 39.90 46.12 30.18
C GLY A 155 39.13 47.06 31.12
N ALA A 156 37.82 46.82 31.31
CA ALA A 156 37.03 47.58 32.28
C ALA A 156 37.49 47.37 33.73
N LEU A 157 37.85 46.13 34.08
CA LEU A 157 38.38 45.80 35.42
C LEU A 157 39.73 46.48 35.67
N GLU A 158 40.66 46.40 34.69
CA GLU A 158 41.96 47.08 34.75
C GLU A 158 41.80 48.61 34.91
N ALA A 159 40.82 49.21 34.23
CA ALA A 159 40.55 50.65 34.34
C ALA A 159 40.03 51.05 35.73
N VAL A 160 39.18 50.22 36.36
CA VAL A 160 38.68 50.45 37.72
C VAL A 160 39.80 50.30 38.75
N GLU A 161 40.63 49.26 38.62
CA GLU A 161 41.80 49.06 39.51
C GLU A 161 42.81 50.21 39.41
N ALA A 162 42.98 50.81 38.23
CA ALA A 162 43.88 51.95 38.05
C ALA A 162 43.38 53.27 38.67
N HIS A 163 42.08 53.35 39.03
CA HIS A 163 41.46 54.56 39.59
C HIS A 163 41.04 54.40 41.07
N ALA A 164 41.34 53.25 41.69
CA ALA A 164 41.12 52.95 43.11
C ALA A 164 42.42 53.13 43.92
#